data_AF-E6ZNZ9-F1
#
_entry.id   AF-E6ZNZ9-F1
#
_cell.length_a   1.000
_cell.length_b   1.000
_cell.length_c   1.000
_cell.angle_alpha   90.00
_cell.angle_beta   90.00
_cell.angle_gamma   90.00
#
_symmetry.space_group_name_H-M   'P 1'
#
loop_
_entity.id
_entity.type
_entity.pdbx_description
1 polymer ?
#
loop_
_entity_poly.entity_id
_entity_poly.type
_entity_poly.pdbx_seq_one_letter_code
_entity_poly.pdbx_strand_id
1 'polypeptide(L)'
;MRFSTLAAFSAAAFAVVATPVLCESGVDAATCASASAAASAASACAELTAVLPTGTVLTPSANSSAYVAAQSSSFNVLNSALRPTCIVRPRSTLHVSVAMARIFAHGAHYAVRAGGHTGMRGWDGVAAGVLLDLSLLTAFRYDAAARVVHVGPGLRWEQIYALAAPHGVAPLGGRVGHVGTGLLLGGGLSLLSPQHGYACDGVVGVEVVLVDGRVREVDATDALLRAIKGGGGRFGIVTRYTLRAFHTGTRAEKRWYAGTVTTLDRAGMDAMVQLTEEFVRADDDPRATMLANVGTLKQNGTTLWVGTTFLFYHGTRREFERVFAGFLAIDGAAVDARPMSYHEATQLTPLGWSAGQAYKWLGGSLYPSHPSTYLSLWRNIQAFLTQHHASLNTAFLSITPVRTHQIEQGYRAGGNALSPPPGRSFMHWQLSNILDPGAIAFPHALEQARLRLIRDNPSSKGLPLLLNEVDASQSVFETYGWVEEMKKVYASVDPTRFSVLHQQGPMF
;
A
#
# COMPACT_ATOMS: atom_id res chain seq x y z
N MET A 1 49.85 -12.50 57.98
CA MET A 1 49.42 -11.45 57.02
C MET A 1 48.82 -12.16 55.82
N ARG A 2 47.64 -11.90 55.27
CA ARG A 2 46.45 -11.09 55.58
C ARG A 2 45.43 -11.53 54.49
N PHE A 3 44.19 -11.90 54.90
CA PHE A 3 42.89 -11.91 54.17
C PHE A 3 42.77 -12.66 52.80
N SER A 4 41.89 -13.67 52.67
CA SER A 4 40.42 -13.60 52.38
C SER A 4 40.13 -12.85 51.06
N THR A 5 39.35 -13.30 50.08
CA THR A 5 38.05 -14.02 50.14
C THR A 5 37.67 -14.48 48.72
N LEU A 6 36.99 -15.62 48.60
CA LEU A 6 36.18 -15.99 47.43
C LEU A 6 35.03 -14.99 47.25
N ALA A 7 34.71 -14.64 46.00
CA ALA A 7 33.38 -14.15 45.64
C ALA A 7 33.02 -14.62 44.22
N ALA A 8 32.00 -15.46 44.16
CA ALA A 8 31.37 -15.99 42.97
C ALA A 8 30.73 -14.87 42.14
N PHE A 9 30.86 -14.94 40.82
CA PHE A 9 30.07 -14.12 39.90
C PHE A 9 28.62 -14.62 39.91
N SER A 10 27.75 -13.77 40.44
CA SER A 10 26.30 -13.93 40.47
C SER A 10 25.73 -13.89 39.05
N ALA A 11 24.92 -14.90 38.74
CA ALA A 11 24.06 -14.95 37.57
C ALA A 11 23.03 -13.82 37.64
N ALA A 12 23.00 -12.96 36.63
CA ALA A 12 21.95 -11.97 36.46
C ALA A 12 20.60 -12.69 36.26
N ALA A 13 19.66 -12.33 37.13
CA ALA A 13 18.34 -12.92 37.23
C ALA A 13 17.58 -12.88 35.89
N PHE A 14 17.14 -14.05 35.43
CA PHE A 14 15.97 -14.14 34.58
C PHE A 14 14.79 -13.54 35.36
N ALA A 15 14.30 -12.39 34.91
CA ALA A 15 12.97 -11.94 35.30
C ALA A 15 11.99 -12.99 34.78
N VAL A 16 11.54 -13.86 35.67
CA VAL A 16 10.34 -14.67 35.46
C VAL A 16 9.21 -13.67 35.23
N VAL A 17 8.84 -13.48 33.98
CA VAL A 17 7.58 -12.83 33.63
C VAL A 17 6.51 -13.66 34.34
N ALA A 18 5.89 -13.09 35.36
CA ALA A 18 4.73 -13.68 35.98
C ALA A 18 3.64 -13.76 34.91
N THR A 19 3.53 -14.91 34.27
CA THR A 19 2.35 -15.28 33.49
C THR A 19 1.15 -15.12 34.42
N PRO A 20 0.12 -14.34 34.07
CA PRO A 20 -1.09 -14.34 34.86
C PRO A 20 -1.66 -15.76 34.83
N VAL A 21 -1.70 -16.38 36.01
CA VAL A 21 -2.36 -17.65 36.27
C VAL A 21 -3.86 -17.42 36.08
N LEU A 22 -4.35 -17.59 34.84
CA LEU A 22 -5.77 -17.48 34.51
C LEU A 22 -6.29 -18.57 33.57
N CYS A 23 -5.51 -19.61 33.25
CA CYS A 23 -6.02 -20.76 32.50
C CYS A 23 -5.85 -22.04 33.33
N GLU A 24 -6.75 -22.22 34.31
CA GLU A 24 -7.09 -23.57 34.80
C GLU A 24 -8.10 -24.23 33.85
N SER A 25 -8.07 -25.57 33.86
CA SER A 25 -8.63 -26.50 32.87
C SER A 25 -10.05 -26.20 32.36
N GLY A 26 -10.20 -26.14 31.03
CA GLY A 26 -11.51 -26.17 30.35
C GLY A 26 -11.75 -25.07 29.31
N VAL A 27 -10.80 -24.15 29.12
CA VAL A 27 -10.94 -23.03 28.17
C VAL A 27 -10.11 -23.30 26.90
N ASP A 28 -10.72 -23.17 25.72
CA ASP A 28 -10.05 -23.37 24.43
C ASP A 28 -8.84 -22.43 24.26
N ALA A 29 -7.75 -22.94 23.66
CA ALA A 29 -6.49 -22.23 23.50
C ALA A 29 -6.61 -20.87 22.77
N ALA A 30 -7.56 -20.75 21.83
CA ALA A 30 -7.84 -19.50 21.13
C ALA A 30 -8.41 -18.41 22.07
N THR A 31 -9.23 -18.81 23.03
CA THR A 31 -9.82 -17.92 24.03
C THR A 31 -8.76 -17.48 25.04
N CYS A 32 -7.89 -18.37 25.51
CA CYS A 32 -6.74 -18.00 26.35
C CYS A 32 -5.77 -17.03 25.62
N ALA A 33 -5.47 -17.28 24.34
CA ALA A 33 -4.59 -16.40 23.55
C ALA A 33 -5.17 -14.98 23.38
N SER A 34 -6.47 -14.88 23.13
CA SER A 34 -7.15 -13.58 23.00
C SER A 34 -7.22 -12.79 24.32
N ALA A 35 -7.42 -13.46 25.45
CA ALA A 35 -7.40 -12.83 26.78
C ALA A 35 -5.99 -12.30 27.14
N SER A 36 -4.94 -13.09 26.85
CA SER A 36 -3.54 -12.70 27.05
C SER A 36 -3.13 -11.51 26.17
N ALA A 37 -3.55 -11.51 24.90
CA ALA A 37 -3.36 -10.39 23.98
C ALA A 37 -4.01 -9.09 24.48
N ALA A 38 -5.25 -9.17 24.96
CA ALA A 38 -5.97 -8.01 25.49
C ALA A 38 -5.31 -7.45 26.75
N ALA A 39 -4.84 -8.31 27.67
CA ALA A 39 -4.13 -7.89 28.87
C ALA A 39 -2.80 -7.18 28.53
N SER A 40 -2.03 -7.73 27.59
CA SER A 40 -0.77 -7.15 27.09
C SER A 40 -0.99 -5.74 26.51
N ALA A 41 -2.02 -5.58 25.68
CA ALA A 41 -2.39 -4.28 25.13
C ALA A 41 -2.88 -3.30 26.19
N ALA A 42 -3.64 -3.75 27.20
CA ALA A 42 -4.12 -2.90 28.29
C ALA A 42 -2.95 -2.33 29.11
N SER A 43 -1.96 -3.15 29.46
CA SER A 43 -0.74 -2.71 30.15
C SER A 43 0.05 -1.69 29.33
N ALA A 44 0.26 -1.97 28.04
CA ALA A 44 0.91 -1.03 27.13
C ALA A 44 0.17 0.31 27.05
N CYS A 45 -1.16 0.28 26.90
CA CYS A 45 -1.99 1.49 26.82
C CYS A 45 -1.98 2.31 28.12
N ALA A 46 -1.98 1.66 29.28
CA ALA A 46 -1.90 2.33 30.58
C ALA A 46 -0.56 3.08 30.73
N GLU A 47 0.55 2.41 30.45
CA GLU A 47 1.87 3.05 30.48
C GLU A 47 1.97 4.19 29.46
N LEU A 48 1.48 3.97 28.23
CA LEU A 48 1.50 5.00 27.19
C LEU A 48 0.72 6.24 27.59
N THR A 49 -0.43 6.07 28.26
CA THR A 49 -1.23 7.18 28.77
C THR A 49 -0.48 7.96 29.85
N ALA A 50 0.35 7.29 30.66
CA ALA A 50 1.12 7.93 31.71
C ALA A 50 2.35 8.68 31.19
N VAL A 51 3.00 8.21 30.12
CA VAL A 51 4.29 8.76 29.65
C VAL A 51 4.18 9.70 28.44
N LEU A 52 3.13 9.60 27.63
CA LEU A 52 2.92 10.47 26.48
C LEU A 52 2.10 11.71 26.86
N PRO A 53 2.25 12.84 26.14
CA PRO A 53 1.46 14.04 26.41
C PRO A 53 -0.05 13.78 26.31
N THR A 54 -0.82 14.46 27.15
CA THR A 54 -2.29 14.40 27.18
C THR A 54 -2.89 14.54 25.78
N GLY A 55 -3.84 13.66 25.45
CA GLY A 55 -4.50 13.62 24.14
C GLY A 55 -3.73 12.90 23.03
N THR A 56 -2.51 12.40 23.31
CA THR A 56 -1.77 11.52 22.38
C THR A 56 -2.35 10.12 22.36
N VAL A 57 -2.82 9.61 23.50
CA VAL A 57 -3.46 8.30 23.62
C VAL A 57 -4.96 8.49 23.76
N LEU A 58 -5.74 7.78 22.94
CA LEU A 58 -7.18 7.76 22.98
C LEU A 58 -7.65 6.39 23.43
N THR A 59 -8.53 6.35 24.43
CA THR A 59 -9.18 5.14 24.91
C THR A 59 -10.69 5.23 24.77
N PRO A 60 -11.41 4.10 24.71
CA PRO A 60 -12.88 4.11 24.66
C PRO A 60 -13.54 4.85 25.84
N SER A 61 -12.92 4.83 27.02
CA SER A 61 -13.46 5.42 28.25
C SER A 61 -13.10 6.90 28.43
N ALA A 62 -11.85 7.29 28.20
CA ALA A 62 -11.38 8.65 28.49
C ALA A 62 -11.64 9.64 27.35
N ASN A 63 -11.73 9.17 26.10
CA ASN A 63 -11.84 10.01 24.91
C ASN A 63 -12.85 9.47 23.90
N SER A 64 -14.00 8.97 24.36
CA SER A 64 -14.95 8.19 23.56
C SER A 64 -15.22 8.76 22.15
N SER A 65 -15.53 10.06 22.04
CA SER A 65 -15.80 10.68 20.72
C SER A 65 -14.57 10.74 19.81
N ALA A 66 -13.42 11.20 20.32
CA ALA A 66 -12.18 11.27 19.57
C ALA A 66 -11.64 9.88 19.21
N TYR A 67 -11.81 8.90 20.11
CA TYR A 67 -11.49 7.50 19.88
C TYR A 67 -12.34 6.94 18.73
N VAL A 68 -13.67 7.13 18.77
CA VAL A 68 -14.58 6.66 17.72
C VAL A 68 -14.24 7.30 16.37
N ALA A 69 -13.98 8.61 16.35
CA ALA A 69 -13.58 9.32 15.13
C ALA A 69 -12.24 8.85 14.56
N ALA A 70 -11.24 8.60 15.43
CA ALA A 70 -9.96 8.07 14.99
C ALA A 70 -10.13 6.63 14.50
N GLN A 71 -10.79 5.76 15.26
CA GLN A 71 -11.07 4.39 14.87
C GLN A 71 -11.74 4.30 13.50
N SER A 72 -12.76 5.12 13.25
CA SER A 72 -13.56 5.07 12.02
C SER A 72 -12.85 5.62 10.78
N SER A 73 -11.66 6.21 10.92
CA SER A 73 -10.97 6.94 9.85
C SER A 73 -10.24 6.09 8.81
N SER A 74 -10.16 4.76 8.98
CA SER A 74 -9.66 3.88 7.92
C SER A 74 -10.58 3.94 6.71
N PHE A 75 -10.01 3.94 5.50
CA PHE A 75 -10.77 4.04 4.26
C PHE A 75 -11.70 2.83 4.08
N ASN A 76 -11.19 1.65 4.44
CA ASN A 76 -11.87 0.38 4.30
C ASN A 76 -12.60 -0.03 5.60
N VAL A 77 -13.90 -0.33 5.48
CA VAL A 77 -14.74 -0.72 6.63
C VAL A 77 -14.26 -2.00 7.31
N LEU A 78 -13.59 -2.88 6.57
CA LEU A 78 -12.98 -4.07 7.15
C LEU A 78 -11.99 -3.74 8.27
N ASN A 79 -11.37 -2.57 8.26
CA ASN A 79 -10.40 -2.13 9.27
C ASN A 79 -11.02 -1.17 10.29
N SER A 80 -11.90 -0.26 9.88
CA SER A 80 -12.57 0.66 10.81
C SER A 80 -13.56 -0.05 11.77
N ALA A 81 -14.00 -1.26 11.41
CA ALA A 81 -14.77 -2.14 12.28
C ALA A 81 -13.94 -2.79 13.41
N LEU A 82 -12.61 -2.75 13.34
CA LEU A 82 -11.73 -3.28 14.39
C LEU A 82 -11.70 -2.33 15.60
N ARG A 83 -11.56 -2.90 16.80
CA ARG A 83 -11.64 -2.18 18.07
C ARG A 83 -10.31 -2.27 18.84
N PRO A 84 -9.41 -1.28 18.66
CA PRO A 84 -8.15 -1.20 19.42
C PRO A 84 -8.42 -0.96 20.91
N THR A 85 -7.56 -1.48 21.78
CA THR A 85 -7.58 -1.18 23.22
C THR A 85 -7.30 0.31 23.47
N CYS A 86 -6.34 0.88 22.72
CA CYS A 86 -6.14 2.31 22.62
C CYS A 86 -5.60 2.69 21.22
N ILE A 87 -5.71 3.97 20.90
CA ILE A 87 -5.16 4.57 19.67
C ILE A 87 -4.13 5.61 20.07
N VAL A 88 -2.89 5.46 19.62
CA VAL A 88 -1.82 6.44 19.81
C VAL A 88 -1.76 7.32 18.56
N ARG A 89 -1.91 8.63 18.72
CA ARG A 89 -1.85 9.64 17.65
C ARG A 89 -0.58 10.49 17.79
N PRO A 90 0.59 9.95 17.43
CA PRO A 90 1.88 10.64 17.60
C PRO A 90 1.92 11.93 16.79
N ARG A 91 2.60 12.95 17.34
CA ARG A 91 2.88 14.24 16.68
C ARG A 91 4.36 14.45 16.38
N SER A 92 5.20 13.49 16.80
CA SER A 92 6.63 13.49 16.59
C SER A 92 7.15 12.06 16.53
N THR A 93 8.35 11.90 15.98
CA THR A 93 9.09 10.63 15.96
C THR A 93 9.34 10.10 17.37
N LEU A 94 9.58 10.99 18.34
CA LEU A 94 9.74 10.61 19.74
C LEU A 94 8.48 9.92 20.29
N HIS A 95 7.28 10.40 19.96
CA HIS A 95 6.05 9.72 20.40
C HIS A 95 5.94 8.31 19.80
N VAL A 96 6.35 8.12 18.54
CA VAL A 96 6.37 6.80 17.89
C VAL A 96 7.39 5.88 18.55
N SER A 97 8.59 6.40 18.84
CA SER A 97 9.68 5.71 19.55
C SER A 97 9.23 5.20 20.92
N VAL A 98 8.67 6.09 21.75
CA VAL A 98 8.13 5.74 23.08
C VAL A 98 7.01 4.70 22.95
N ALA A 99 6.13 4.87 21.96
CA ALA A 99 5.04 3.93 21.74
C ALA A 99 5.52 2.53 21.36
N MET A 100 6.44 2.41 20.41
CA MET A 100 6.99 1.12 20.02
C MET A 100 7.77 0.44 21.15
N ALA A 101 8.55 1.20 21.93
CA ALA A 101 9.25 0.64 23.08
C ALA A 101 8.29 -0.01 24.11
N ARG A 102 7.11 0.59 24.33
CA ARG A 102 6.09 0.03 25.24
C ARG A 102 5.31 -1.13 24.63
N ILE A 103 4.94 -1.03 23.35
CA ILE A 103 4.31 -2.13 22.63
C ILE A 103 5.22 -3.37 22.67
N PHE A 104 6.51 -3.18 22.40
CA PHE A 104 7.53 -4.22 22.43
C PHE A 104 7.71 -4.83 23.82
N ALA A 105 7.89 -4.00 24.85
CA ALA A 105 8.08 -4.45 26.22
C ALA A 105 6.92 -5.30 26.77
N HIS A 106 5.69 -4.99 26.32
CA HIS A 106 4.49 -5.68 26.77
C HIS A 106 4.02 -6.83 25.87
N GLY A 107 4.67 -7.10 24.73
CA GLY A 107 4.17 -8.15 23.82
C GLY A 107 2.82 -7.80 23.17
N ALA A 108 2.49 -6.52 23.04
CA ALA A 108 1.17 -6.11 22.59
C ALA A 108 1.01 -6.26 21.07
N HIS A 109 -0.12 -6.82 20.63
CA HIS A 109 -0.52 -6.74 19.22
C HIS A 109 -0.71 -5.28 18.80
N TYR A 110 -0.28 -4.96 17.58
CA TYR A 110 -0.38 -3.59 17.07
C TYR A 110 -0.66 -3.55 15.57
N ALA A 111 -1.15 -2.40 15.13
CA ALA A 111 -1.22 -2.04 13.72
C ALA A 111 -0.76 -0.59 13.53
N VAL A 112 -0.31 -0.27 12.32
CA VAL A 112 0.18 1.06 11.96
C VAL A 112 -0.67 1.61 10.84
N ARG A 113 -1.22 2.80 11.03
CA ARG A 113 -2.06 3.46 10.04
C ARG A 113 -1.45 4.79 9.62
N ALA A 114 -1.15 4.89 8.33
CA ALA A 114 -0.85 6.13 7.64
C ALA A 114 -2.06 6.59 6.81
N GLY A 115 -2.14 6.09 5.56
CA GLY A 115 -3.23 6.35 4.62
C GLY A 115 -4.54 5.64 4.94
N GLY A 116 -4.44 4.47 5.56
CA GLY A 116 -5.57 3.59 5.87
C GLY A 116 -6.30 2.98 4.67
N HIS A 117 -5.60 2.82 3.54
CA HIS A 117 -6.18 2.46 2.23
C HIS A 117 -6.09 0.95 1.88
N THR A 118 -5.53 0.13 2.77
CA THR A 118 -5.36 -1.29 2.50
C THR A 118 -6.70 -2.02 2.30
N GLY A 119 -6.74 -2.92 1.32
CA GLY A 119 -7.86 -3.85 1.13
C GLY A 119 -7.90 -4.98 2.17
N MET A 120 -6.83 -5.14 2.94
CA MET A 120 -6.65 -6.29 3.83
C MET A 120 -7.02 -5.91 5.26
N ARG A 121 -7.91 -6.71 5.85
CA ARG A 121 -8.30 -6.59 7.26
C ARG A 121 -7.09 -6.84 8.16
N GLY A 122 -6.94 -6.01 9.19
CA GLY A 122 -5.88 -6.10 10.20
C GLY A 122 -4.57 -5.40 9.84
N TRP A 123 -4.37 -4.91 8.62
CA TRP A 123 -3.09 -4.35 8.19
C TRP A 123 -2.91 -2.88 8.62
N ASP A 124 -4.00 -2.11 8.71
CA ASP A 124 -4.01 -0.73 9.22
C ASP A 124 -4.99 -0.54 10.41
N GLY A 125 -5.48 -1.64 10.98
CA GLY A 125 -6.36 -1.67 12.14
C GLY A 125 -6.09 -2.90 12.98
N VAL A 126 -6.45 -2.87 14.27
CA VAL A 126 -6.19 -3.99 15.20
C VAL A 126 -7.35 -4.16 16.16
N ALA A 127 -7.70 -5.41 16.48
CA ALA A 127 -8.63 -5.74 17.54
C ALA A 127 -7.85 -6.07 18.82
N ALA A 128 -8.29 -5.53 19.97
CA ALA A 128 -7.68 -5.77 21.28
C ALA A 128 -6.16 -5.52 21.33
N GLY A 129 -5.67 -4.55 20.53
CA GLY A 129 -4.26 -4.16 20.42
C GLY A 129 -4.07 -2.65 20.43
N VAL A 130 -2.86 -2.20 20.15
CA VAL A 130 -2.52 -0.76 20.05
C VAL A 130 -2.52 -0.31 18.59
N LEU A 131 -3.35 0.67 18.24
CA LEU A 131 -3.30 1.28 16.92
C LEU A 131 -2.39 2.52 16.93
N LEU A 132 -1.33 2.51 16.14
CA LEU A 132 -0.48 3.67 15.87
C LEU A 132 -1.00 4.44 14.66
N ASP A 133 -1.70 5.54 14.90
CA ASP A 133 -2.30 6.39 13.87
C ASP A 133 -1.41 7.60 13.57
N LEU A 134 -0.66 7.50 12.48
CA LEU A 134 0.32 8.50 12.03
C LEU A 134 -0.31 9.69 11.30
N SER A 135 -1.64 9.82 11.29
CA SER A 135 -2.37 10.89 10.58
C SER A 135 -1.97 12.32 10.97
N LEU A 136 -1.34 12.51 12.13
CA LEU A 136 -0.89 13.83 12.60
C LEU A 136 0.56 14.16 12.20
N LEU A 137 1.31 13.22 11.62
CA LEU A 137 2.66 13.45 11.10
C LEU A 137 2.59 13.96 9.65
N THR A 138 2.19 15.22 9.48
CA THR A 138 1.86 15.82 8.18
C THR A 138 2.88 16.83 7.65
N ALA A 139 4.12 16.79 8.16
CA ALA A 139 5.16 17.70 7.74
C ALA A 139 5.46 17.58 6.24
N PHE A 140 5.69 18.72 5.58
CA PHE A 140 6.15 18.80 4.19
C PHE A 140 7.23 19.88 4.09
N ARG A 141 8.33 19.58 3.40
CA ARG A 141 9.37 20.55 3.08
C ARG A 141 10.02 20.21 1.75
N TYR A 142 10.03 21.14 0.81
CA TYR A 142 10.85 21.03 -0.39
C TYR A 142 12.24 21.63 -0.16
N ASP A 143 13.27 20.90 -0.54
CA ASP A 143 14.66 21.32 -0.54
C ASP A 143 15.16 21.44 -1.98
N ALA A 144 15.22 22.67 -2.49
CA ALA A 144 15.60 22.93 -3.87
C ALA A 144 17.08 22.63 -4.16
N ALA A 145 17.96 22.80 -3.16
CA ALA A 145 19.39 22.55 -3.31
C ALA A 145 19.66 21.05 -3.43
N ALA A 146 19.05 20.25 -2.55
CA ALA A 146 19.16 18.79 -2.58
C ALA A 146 18.23 18.12 -3.61
N ARG A 147 17.26 18.86 -4.17
CA ARG A 147 16.20 18.36 -5.08
C ARG A 147 15.41 17.19 -4.47
N VAL A 148 15.01 17.37 -3.22
CA VAL A 148 14.20 16.38 -2.48
C VAL A 148 13.01 17.04 -1.80
N VAL A 149 11.96 16.26 -1.55
CA VAL A 149 10.87 16.63 -0.64
C VAL A 149 10.91 15.73 0.59
N HIS A 150 10.82 16.33 1.77
CA HIS A 150 10.60 15.63 3.02
C HIS A 150 9.12 15.57 3.31
N VAL A 151 8.61 14.38 3.60
CA VAL A 151 7.18 14.09 3.72
C VAL A 151 6.93 13.26 4.96
N GLY A 152 6.03 13.72 5.83
CA GLY A 152 5.51 12.94 6.95
C GLY A 152 4.50 11.89 6.48
N PRO A 153 4.41 10.73 7.13
CA PRO A 153 3.60 9.60 6.67
C PRO A 153 2.09 9.89 6.68
N GLY A 154 1.63 10.88 7.44
CA GLY A 154 0.22 11.24 7.59
C GLY A 154 -0.39 11.90 6.35
N LEU A 155 0.41 12.42 5.41
CA LEU A 155 -0.08 13.06 4.20
C LEU A 155 -0.69 12.06 3.19
N ARG A 156 -1.67 12.54 2.41
CA ARG A 156 -2.19 11.87 1.21
C ARG A 156 -1.51 12.40 -0.04
N TRP A 157 -1.51 11.61 -1.12
CA TRP A 157 -0.81 11.98 -2.36
C TRP A 157 -1.33 13.27 -2.99
N GLU A 158 -2.64 13.52 -2.97
CA GLU A 158 -3.21 14.79 -3.44
C GLU A 158 -2.67 16.00 -2.67
N GLN A 159 -2.46 15.86 -1.35
CA GLN A 159 -1.90 16.93 -0.51
C GLN A 159 -0.43 17.15 -0.85
N ILE A 160 0.34 16.07 -1.01
CA ILE A 160 1.76 16.12 -1.38
C ILE A 160 1.93 16.80 -2.74
N TYR A 161 1.15 16.42 -3.75
CA TYR A 161 1.20 17.06 -5.06
C TYR A 161 0.74 18.52 -5.02
N ALA A 162 -0.29 18.84 -4.24
CA ALA A 162 -0.75 20.22 -4.07
C ALA A 162 0.32 21.12 -3.44
N LEU A 163 1.07 20.62 -2.45
CA LEU A 163 2.18 21.31 -1.78
C LEU A 163 3.43 21.42 -2.66
N ALA A 164 3.69 20.44 -3.53
CA ALA A 164 4.84 20.44 -4.43
C ALA A 164 4.61 21.28 -5.72
N ALA A 165 3.36 21.40 -6.18
CA ALA A 165 3.01 22.08 -7.43
C ALA A 165 3.48 23.54 -7.54
N PRO A 166 3.44 24.39 -6.48
CA PRO A 166 3.99 25.75 -6.53
C PRO A 166 5.49 25.80 -6.83
N HIS A 167 6.23 24.74 -6.46
CA HIS A 167 7.66 24.62 -6.72
C HIS A 167 7.98 24.02 -8.10
N GLY A 168 6.94 23.67 -8.88
CA GLY A 168 7.11 23.07 -10.21
C GLY A 168 7.74 21.67 -10.18
N VAL A 169 7.62 20.95 -9.06
CA VAL A 169 8.17 19.60 -8.87
C VAL A 169 7.13 18.63 -8.34
N ALA A 170 7.40 17.33 -8.47
CA ALA A 170 6.68 16.28 -7.79
C ALA A 170 7.62 15.11 -7.42
N PRO A 171 7.41 14.45 -6.28
CA PRO A 171 8.00 13.13 -6.04
C PRO A 171 7.29 12.05 -6.85
N LEU A 172 7.89 10.86 -6.96
CA LEU A 172 7.12 9.69 -7.41
C LEU A 172 6.15 9.29 -6.29
N GLY A 173 4.87 9.37 -6.60
CA GLY A 173 3.80 9.04 -5.66
C GLY A 173 2.66 8.27 -6.29
N GLY A 174 1.63 7.98 -5.49
CA GLY A 174 0.45 7.28 -5.95
C GLY A 174 -0.32 8.05 -7.03
N ARG A 175 -0.95 7.32 -7.94
CA ARG A 175 -1.89 7.86 -8.95
C ARG A 175 -3.19 8.34 -8.29
N VAL A 176 -3.65 7.62 -7.27
CA VAL A 176 -4.92 7.89 -6.59
C VAL A 176 -4.69 8.85 -5.41
N GLY A 177 -5.31 10.04 -5.47
CA GLY A 177 -5.00 11.18 -4.58
C GLY A 177 -5.14 10.91 -3.08
N HIS A 178 -6.24 10.29 -2.66
CA HIS A 178 -6.55 9.97 -1.26
C HIS A 178 -5.77 8.78 -0.67
N VAL A 179 -4.91 8.11 -1.44
CA VAL A 179 -4.00 7.07 -0.92
C VAL A 179 -2.90 7.72 -0.09
N GLY A 180 -2.48 7.08 1.01
CA GLY A 180 -1.38 7.58 1.84
C GLY A 180 0.01 7.10 1.43
N THR A 181 1.01 7.66 2.09
CA THR A 181 2.45 7.39 1.84
C THR A 181 2.87 5.93 2.03
N GLY A 182 2.12 5.12 2.79
CA GLY A 182 2.36 3.68 2.94
C GLY A 182 2.45 2.92 1.61
N LEU A 183 1.90 3.49 0.53
CA LEU A 183 2.11 3.05 -0.86
C LEU A 183 3.59 2.80 -1.20
N LEU A 184 4.50 3.62 -0.69
CA LEU A 184 5.95 3.49 -0.94
C LEU A 184 6.53 2.21 -0.34
N LEU A 185 5.96 1.74 0.77
CA LEU A 185 6.40 0.53 1.45
C LEU A 185 6.05 -0.73 0.64
N GLY A 186 4.99 -0.69 -0.18
CA GLY A 186 4.61 -1.79 -1.08
C GLY A 186 5.08 -1.62 -2.52
N GLY A 187 5.98 -0.67 -2.79
CA GLY A 187 6.45 -0.35 -4.13
C GLY A 187 5.71 0.88 -4.67
N GLY A 188 4.51 0.65 -5.20
CA GLY A 188 3.62 1.71 -5.65
C GLY A 188 3.87 2.18 -7.09
N LEU A 189 2.82 2.72 -7.72
CA LEU A 189 2.80 3.09 -9.13
C LEU A 189 2.46 4.57 -9.28
N SER A 190 3.22 5.28 -10.11
CA SER A 190 3.14 6.72 -10.33
C SER A 190 2.87 7.06 -11.79
N LEU A 191 2.35 8.27 -12.04
CA LEU A 191 2.32 8.81 -13.41
C LEU A 191 3.74 9.01 -13.97
N LEU A 192 4.73 9.19 -13.10
CA LEU A 192 6.14 9.31 -13.45
C LEU A 192 6.86 7.95 -13.55
N SER A 193 6.17 6.84 -13.28
CA SER A 193 6.84 5.55 -13.18
C SER A 193 7.55 5.10 -14.46
N PRO A 194 6.97 5.27 -15.67
CA PRO A 194 7.67 4.95 -16.90
C PRO A 194 9.00 5.67 -17.11
N GLN A 195 9.18 6.86 -16.53
CA GLN A 195 10.42 7.63 -16.62
C GLN A 195 11.41 7.32 -15.48
N HIS A 196 10.93 6.88 -14.32
CA HIS A 196 11.70 7.00 -13.07
C HIS A 196 11.61 5.80 -12.12
N GLY A 197 10.89 4.73 -12.46
CA GLY A 197 10.77 3.53 -11.62
C GLY A 197 9.47 3.42 -10.83
N TYR A 198 9.38 2.45 -9.92
CA TYR A 198 8.26 2.37 -8.98
C TYR A 198 8.26 3.58 -8.05
N ALA A 199 7.14 3.88 -7.40
CA ALA A 199 7.07 5.03 -6.50
C ALA A 199 8.12 4.96 -5.38
N CYS A 200 8.37 3.75 -4.86
CA CYS A 200 9.43 3.51 -3.89
C CYS A 200 10.83 3.84 -4.41
N ASP A 201 11.09 3.77 -5.72
CA ASP A 201 12.40 4.10 -6.31
C ASP A 201 12.75 5.59 -6.18
N GLY A 202 11.75 6.44 -5.93
CA GLY A 202 11.95 7.83 -5.55
C GLY A 202 12.40 8.05 -4.10
N VAL A 203 12.37 7.03 -3.24
CA VAL A 203 12.79 7.14 -1.83
C VAL A 203 14.31 7.09 -1.75
N VAL A 204 14.93 8.18 -1.30
CA VAL A 204 16.39 8.30 -1.16
C VAL A 204 16.86 8.26 0.30
N GLY A 205 15.92 8.34 1.25
CA GLY A 205 16.18 8.12 2.66
C GLY A 205 14.91 8.13 3.50
N VAL A 206 14.99 7.61 4.71
CA VAL A 206 13.90 7.58 5.69
C VAL A 206 14.41 7.79 7.11
N GLU A 207 13.58 8.42 7.93
CA GLU A 207 13.66 8.29 9.39
C GLU A 207 12.70 7.18 9.81
N VAL A 208 13.21 6.16 10.52
CA VAL A 208 12.46 4.96 10.88
C VAL A 208 12.62 4.64 12.37
N VAL A 209 11.52 4.25 13.01
CA VAL A 209 11.49 3.72 14.36
C VAL A 209 11.46 2.20 14.30
N LEU A 210 12.48 1.55 14.87
CA LEU A 210 12.58 0.10 14.94
C LEU A 210 11.65 -0.48 16.02
N VAL A 211 11.56 -1.81 16.05
CA VAL A 211 10.64 -2.52 16.93
C VAL A 211 10.90 -2.27 18.42
N ASP A 212 12.16 -2.05 18.80
CA ASP A 212 12.58 -1.71 20.17
C ASP A 212 12.45 -0.21 20.50
N GLY A 213 11.91 0.59 19.57
CA GLY A 213 11.73 2.03 19.70
C GLY A 213 12.94 2.88 19.31
N ARG A 214 14.09 2.30 18.93
CA ARG A 214 15.23 3.10 18.45
C ARG A 214 14.92 3.81 17.14
N VAL A 215 15.31 5.09 17.05
CA VAL A 215 15.19 5.91 15.84
C VAL A 215 16.46 5.75 15.00
N ARG A 216 16.31 5.59 13.69
CA ARG A 216 17.43 5.54 12.74
C ARG A 216 17.15 6.45 11.54
N GLU A 217 18.18 7.15 11.10
CA GLU A 217 18.26 7.71 9.75
C GLU A 217 18.86 6.65 8.84
N VAL A 218 18.19 6.40 7.70
CA VAL A 218 18.55 5.35 6.76
C VAL A 218 18.61 5.98 5.38
N ASP A 219 19.74 5.81 4.70
CA ASP A 219 19.97 6.29 3.35
C ASP A 219 20.39 5.14 2.40
N ALA A 220 20.83 5.48 1.19
CA ALA A 220 21.20 4.51 0.17
C ALA A 220 22.41 3.62 0.52
N THR A 221 23.18 3.94 1.56
CA THR A 221 24.31 3.13 2.03
C THR A 221 23.88 1.97 2.93
N ASP A 222 22.64 2.00 3.43
CA ASP A 222 22.06 0.98 4.29
C ASP A 222 21.08 0.08 3.52
N ALA A 223 21.30 -1.24 3.58
CA ALA A 223 20.45 -2.24 2.96
C ALA A 223 18.98 -2.18 3.45
N LEU A 224 18.74 -1.62 4.64
CA LEU A 224 17.40 -1.35 5.16
C LEU A 224 16.57 -0.44 4.25
N LEU A 225 17.18 0.54 3.57
CA LEU A 225 16.44 1.40 2.65
C LEU A 225 15.85 0.57 1.50
N ARG A 226 16.64 -0.34 0.92
CA ARG A 226 16.17 -1.21 -0.18
C ARG A 226 15.08 -2.18 0.28
N ALA A 227 15.17 -2.68 1.52
CA ALA A 227 14.13 -3.53 2.10
C ALA A 227 12.80 -2.77 2.28
N ILE A 228 12.87 -1.53 2.77
CA ILE A 228 11.69 -0.65 2.95
C ILE A 228 11.02 -0.32 1.60
N LYS A 229 11.80 -0.23 0.51
CA LYS A 229 11.30 -0.02 -0.85
C LYS A 229 10.59 -1.29 -1.38
N GLY A 230 9.40 -1.60 -0.89
CA GLY A 230 8.56 -2.72 -1.36
C GLY A 230 8.35 -3.86 -0.37
N GLY A 231 9.12 -3.92 0.72
CA GLY A 231 9.04 -4.96 1.76
C GLY A 231 7.94 -4.76 2.81
N GLY A 232 7.06 -3.78 2.64
CA GLY A 232 5.93 -3.52 3.54
C GLY A 232 6.34 -2.90 4.88
N GLY A 233 5.37 -2.87 5.82
CA GLY A 233 5.49 -2.13 7.08
C GLY A 233 6.20 -2.84 8.24
N ARG A 234 6.95 -3.92 7.98
CA ARG A 234 7.56 -4.76 9.03
C ARG A 234 9.02 -4.43 9.34
N PHE A 235 9.66 -3.59 8.54
CA PHE A 235 11.06 -3.17 8.75
C PHE A 235 11.23 -2.03 9.77
N GLY A 236 10.12 -1.56 10.34
CA GLY A 236 10.04 -0.41 11.22
C GLY A 236 8.99 0.59 10.76
N ILE A 237 8.72 1.58 11.60
CA ILE A 237 7.71 2.60 11.36
C ILE A 237 8.40 3.84 10.79
N VAL A 238 8.17 4.12 9.51
CA VAL A 238 8.71 5.32 8.87
C VAL A 238 7.97 6.57 9.37
N THR A 239 8.70 7.52 9.95
CA THR A 239 8.19 8.79 10.48
C THR A 239 8.50 9.98 9.59
N ARG A 240 9.47 9.84 8.68
CA ARG A 240 9.77 10.80 7.61
C ARG A 240 10.30 10.09 6.38
N TYR A 241 9.77 10.42 5.22
CA TYR A 241 10.33 10.06 3.93
C TYR A 241 11.16 11.22 3.38
N THR A 242 12.30 10.93 2.77
CA THR A 242 13.03 11.85 1.89
C THR A 242 12.91 11.31 0.47
N LEU A 243 12.19 12.05 -0.38
CA LEU A 243 11.84 11.64 -1.74
C LEU A 243 12.53 12.53 -2.76
N ARG A 244 13.09 11.95 -3.81
CA ARG A 244 13.60 12.71 -4.96
C ARG A 244 12.47 13.53 -5.59
N ALA A 245 12.75 14.80 -5.88
CA ALA A 245 11.82 15.70 -6.53
C ALA A 245 12.17 15.84 -8.02
N PHE A 246 11.20 15.59 -8.89
CA PHE A 246 11.32 15.66 -10.34
C PHE A 246 10.64 16.90 -10.86
N HIS A 247 11.24 17.56 -11.85
CA HIS A 247 10.65 18.74 -12.44
C HIS A 247 9.46 18.36 -13.32
N THR A 248 8.28 18.83 -12.94
CA THR A 248 7.00 18.50 -13.62
C THR A 248 6.27 19.73 -14.15
N GLY A 249 6.81 20.93 -13.90
CA GLY A 249 6.15 22.19 -14.17
C GLY A 249 5.12 22.56 -13.11
N THR A 250 4.82 23.85 -13.04
CA THR A 250 3.78 24.44 -12.20
C THR A 250 2.38 24.19 -12.77
N ARG A 251 1.33 24.60 -12.06
CA ARG A 251 -0.07 24.50 -12.53
C ARG A 251 -0.35 25.24 -13.83
N ALA A 252 0.43 26.28 -14.14
CA ALA A 252 0.32 27.04 -15.38
C ALA A 252 0.88 26.28 -16.58
N GLU A 253 1.83 25.37 -16.36
CA GLU A 253 2.57 24.70 -17.41
C GLU A 253 1.87 23.41 -17.83
N LYS A 254 1.14 23.47 -18.94
CA LYS A 254 0.34 22.35 -19.47
C LYS A 254 1.18 21.39 -20.33
N ARG A 255 2.23 20.81 -19.73
CA ARG A 255 3.21 19.94 -20.40
C ARG A 255 2.72 18.50 -20.62
N TRP A 256 1.54 18.15 -20.12
CA TRP A 256 0.94 16.83 -20.27
C TRP A 256 -0.27 16.92 -21.20
N TYR A 257 -0.51 15.87 -21.96
CA TYR A 257 -1.79 15.62 -22.60
C TYR A 257 -2.37 14.35 -21.99
N ALA A 258 -3.54 14.44 -21.38
CA ALA A 258 -4.10 13.35 -20.60
C ALA A 258 -5.63 13.34 -20.69
N GLY A 259 -6.22 12.20 -20.37
CA GLY A 259 -7.66 12.04 -20.49
C GLY A 259 -8.16 10.63 -20.21
N THR A 260 -9.42 10.40 -20.56
CA THR A 260 -10.08 9.10 -20.48
C THR A 260 -10.69 8.70 -21.81
N VAL A 261 -10.70 7.39 -22.06
CA VAL A 261 -11.54 6.73 -23.07
C VAL A 261 -12.49 5.82 -22.32
N THR A 262 -13.79 6.03 -22.46
CA THR A 262 -14.83 5.30 -21.73
C THR A 262 -15.80 4.62 -22.68
N THR A 263 -16.10 3.35 -22.44
CA THR A 263 -17.09 2.58 -23.20
C THR A 263 -18.04 1.85 -22.25
N LEU A 264 -19.30 1.73 -22.67
CA LEU A 264 -20.31 0.88 -22.02
C LEU A 264 -20.52 -0.43 -22.79
N ASP A 265 -19.89 -0.56 -23.96
CA ASP A 265 -20.00 -1.74 -24.80
C ASP A 265 -18.95 -2.80 -24.44
N ARG A 266 -19.37 -4.06 -24.48
CA ARG A 266 -18.54 -5.22 -24.11
C ARG A 266 -17.41 -5.44 -25.11
N ALA A 267 -17.66 -5.26 -26.41
CA ALA A 267 -16.60 -5.38 -27.41
C ALA A 267 -15.58 -4.25 -27.27
N GLY A 268 -16.02 -3.05 -26.91
CA GLY A 268 -15.12 -1.96 -26.51
C GLY A 268 -14.22 -2.31 -25.33
N MET A 269 -14.73 -2.99 -24.30
CA MET A 269 -13.91 -3.45 -23.15
C MET A 269 -12.90 -4.52 -23.56
N ASP A 270 -13.29 -5.46 -24.41
CA ASP A 270 -12.38 -6.47 -24.95
C ASP A 270 -11.26 -5.80 -25.75
N ALA A 271 -11.60 -4.80 -26.59
CA ALA A 271 -10.62 -4.00 -27.31
C ALA A 271 -9.68 -3.24 -26.36
N MET A 272 -10.17 -2.64 -25.27
CA MET A 272 -9.30 -1.98 -24.27
C MET A 272 -8.28 -2.93 -23.66
N VAL A 273 -8.70 -4.15 -23.29
CA VAL A 273 -7.79 -5.16 -22.72
C VAL A 273 -6.75 -5.60 -23.74
N GLN A 274 -7.17 -5.86 -24.98
CA GLN A 274 -6.27 -6.25 -26.07
C GLN A 274 -5.25 -5.14 -26.38
N LEU A 275 -5.72 -3.91 -26.57
CA LEU A 275 -4.87 -2.74 -26.85
C LEU A 275 -3.90 -2.47 -25.71
N THR A 276 -4.25 -2.81 -24.46
CA THR A 276 -3.32 -2.71 -23.33
C THR A 276 -2.18 -3.73 -23.44
N GLU A 277 -2.45 -4.94 -23.91
CA GLU A 277 -1.39 -5.93 -24.17
C GLU A 277 -0.50 -5.51 -25.34
N GLU A 278 -1.09 -5.00 -26.42
CA GLU A 278 -0.37 -4.42 -27.57
C GLU A 278 0.50 -3.25 -27.15
N PHE A 279 -0.02 -2.35 -26.31
CA PHE A 279 0.74 -1.25 -25.72
C PHE A 279 1.96 -1.78 -24.96
N VAL A 280 1.81 -2.80 -24.10
CA VAL A 280 2.93 -3.41 -23.34
C VAL A 280 3.98 -4.03 -24.26
N ARG A 281 3.58 -4.59 -25.41
CA ARG A 281 4.48 -5.19 -26.41
C ARG A 281 5.21 -4.18 -27.28
N ALA A 282 4.60 -3.02 -27.50
CA ALA A 282 5.15 -1.99 -28.38
C ALA A 282 6.48 -1.43 -27.85
N ASP A 283 7.15 -0.63 -28.68
CA ASP A 283 8.33 0.12 -28.28
C ASP A 283 8.04 0.97 -27.04
N ASP A 284 9.02 0.99 -26.14
CA ASP A 284 8.89 1.65 -24.85
C ASP A 284 9.10 3.16 -24.97
N ASP A 285 8.00 3.92 -24.96
CA ASP A 285 8.02 5.37 -24.80
C ASP A 285 7.86 5.73 -23.31
N PRO A 286 8.93 6.16 -22.62
CA PRO A 286 8.86 6.45 -21.19
C PRO A 286 7.99 7.67 -20.86
N ARG A 287 7.54 8.44 -21.86
CA ARG A 287 6.63 9.58 -21.65
C ARG A 287 5.16 9.16 -21.61
N ALA A 288 4.85 7.91 -21.96
CA ALA A 288 3.50 7.38 -21.99
C ALA A 288 3.23 6.51 -20.75
N THR A 289 2.11 6.77 -20.07
CA THR A 289 1.60 5.89 -19.02
C THR A 289 0.09 5.76 -19.12
N MET A 290 -0.44 4.64 -18.63
CA MET A 290 -1.87 4.37 -18.67
C MET A 290 -2.34 3.51 -17.50
N LEU A 291 -3.66 3.48 -17.31
CA LEU A 291 -4.38 2.53 -16.47
C LEU A 291 -5.66 2.13 -17.21
N ALA A 292 -5.82 0.84 -17.52
CA ALA A 292 -7.07 0.33 -18.09
C ALA A 292 -7.91 -0.30 -16.98
N ASN A 293 -9.18 0.11 -16.87
CA ASN A 293 -10.14 -0.48 -15.95
C ASN A 293 -11.36 -0.99 -16.70
N VAL A 294 -11.66 -2.28 -16.58
CA VAL A 294 -12.86 -2.89 -17.18
C VAL A 294 -13.59 -3.72 -16.12
N GLY A 295 -14.91 -3.62 -16.08
CA GLY A 295 -15.67 -4.30 -15.04
C GLY A 295 -17.10 -3.81 -14.91
N THR A 296 -17.62 -3.86 -13.69
CA THR A 296 -19.00 -3.55 -13.36
C THR A 296 -19.12 -2.58 -12.20
N LEU A 297 -20.14 -1.73 -12.24
CA LEU A 297 -20.61 -0.95 -11.08
C LEU A 297 -22.13 -1.01 -10.99
N LYS A 298 -22.69 -0.83 -9.78
CA LYS A 298 -24.13 -0.68 -9.58
C LYS A 298 -24.50 0.79 -9.65
N GLN A 299 -25.41 1.14 -10.56
CA GLN A 299 -26.06 2.45 -10.61
C GLN A 299 -27.57 2.25 -10.44
N ASN A 300 -28.16 2.88 -9.42
CA ASN A 300 -29.58 2.75 -9.08
C ASN A 300 -30.06 1.28 -9.00
N GLY A 301 -29.26 0.42 -8.36
CA GLY A 301 -29.54 -1.02 -8.22
C GLY A 301 -29.30 -1.86 -9.48
N THR A 302 -29.01 -1.24 -10.63
CA THR A 302 -28.73 -1.94 -11.88
C THR A 302 -27.23 -2.13 -12.06
N THR A 303 -26.80 -3.33 -12.43
CA THR A 303 -25.39 -3.60 -12.77
C THR A 303 -25.10 -3.07 -14.17
N LEU A 304 -24.15 -2.16 -14.28
CA LEU A 304 -23.65 -1.62 -15.53
C LEU A 304 -22.23 -2.12 -15.79
N TRP A 305 -21.97 -2.54 -17.01
CA TRP A 305 -20.61 -2.78 -17.48
C TRP A 305 -20.01 -1.47 -17.97
N VAL A 306 -18.77 -1.20 -17.57
CA VAL A 306 -18.05 -0.01 -18.02
C VAL A 306 -16.57 -0.32 -18.13
N GLY A 307 -15.96 0.20 -19.19
CA GLY A 307 -14.53 0.25 -19.40
C GLY A 307 -14.07 1.69 -19.42
N THR A 308 -13.07 2.04 -18.63
CA THR A 308 -12.41 3.35 -18.68
C THR A 308 -10.92 3.15 -18.71
N THR A 309 -10.29 3.67 -19.74
CA THR A 309 -8.84 3.75 -19.85
C THR A 309 -8.38 5.17 -19.59
N PHE A 310 -7.50 5.37 -18.60
CA PHE A 310 -6.86 6.63 -18.28
C PHE A 310 -5.53 6.70 -19.03
N LEU A 311 -5.35 7.74 -19.84
CA LEU A 311 -4.22 7.91 -20.74
C LEU A 311 -3.45 9.16 -20.36
N PHE A 312 -2.13 9.07 -20.28
CA PHE A 312 -1.27 10.18 -19.90
C PHE A 312 -0.03 10.20 -20.78
N TYR A 313 0.28 11.37 -21.34
CA TYR A 313 1.48 11.59 -22.12
C TYR A 313 2.17 12.87 -21.69
N HIS A 314 3.45 12.78 -21.36
CA HIS A 314 4.30 13.94 -21.11
C HIS A 314 4.81 14.49 -22.45
N GLY A 315 4.02 15.34 -23.10
CA GLY A 315 4.36 15.91 -24.40
C GLY A 315 3.19 16.56 -25.12
N THR A 316 3.26 16.57 -26.45
CA THR A 316 2.29 17.24 -27.31
C THR A 316 1.04 16.38 -27.59
N ARG A 317 -0.04 17.04 -28.02
CA ARG A 317 -1.26 16.38 -28.49
C ARG A 317 -0.99 15.37 -29.61
N ARG A 318 -0.18 15.74 -30.61
CA ARG A 318 0.13 14.88 -31.77
C ARG A 318 0.82 13.59 -31.34
N GLU A 319 1.73 13.67 -30.38
CA GLU A 319 2.42 12.49 -29.84
C GLU A 319 1.47 11.60 -29.02
N PHE A 320 0.62 12.21 -28.18
CA PHE A 320 -0.44 11.50 -27.46
C PHE A 320 -1.38 10.74 -28.41
N GLU A 321 -1.89 11.41 -29.45
CA GLU A 321 -2.79 10.81 -30.43
C GLU A 321 -2.12 9.67 -31.20
N ARG A 322 -0.83 9.81 -31.52
CA ARG A 322 -0.06 8.73 -32.16
C ARG A 322 0.11 7.52 -31.25
N VAL A 323 0.50 7.73 -29.99
CA VAL A 323 0.79 6.64 -29.05
C VAL A 323 -0.48 5.88 -28.66
N PHE A 324 -1.59 6.59 -28.49
CA PHE A 324 -2.86 6.00 -28.04
C PHE A 324 -3.91 5.86 -29.14
N ALA A 325 -3.50 5.94 -30.42
CA ALA A 325 -4.41 5.92 -31.57
C ALA A 325 -5.44 4.78 -31.52
N GLY A 326 -5.02 3.57 -31.18
CA GLY A 326 -5.93 2.42 -31.06
C GLY A 326 -7.01 2.59 -30.00
N PHE A 327 -6.67 3.16 -28.83
CA PHE A 327 -7.65 3.44 -27.79
C PHE A 327 -8.62 4.55 -28.20
N LEU A 328 -8.12 5.60 -28.85
CA LEU A 328 -8.93 6.73 -29.31
C LEU A 328 -9.90 6.34 -30.45
N ALA A 329 -9.64 5.22 -31.13
CA ALA A 329 -10.44 4.70 -32.23
C ALA A 329 -11.43 3.60 -31.82
N ILE A 330 -11.57 3.29 -30.52
CA ILE A 330 -12.56 2.32 -30.06
C ILE A 330 -13.96 2.84 -30.39
N ASP A 331 -14.70 2.07 -31.20
CA ASP A 331 -16.00 2.48 -31.71
C ASP A 331 -17.01 2.69 -30.57
N GLY A 332 -17.81 3.75 -30.69
CA GLY A 332 -18.77 4.16 -29.66
C GLY A 332 -18.18 4.62 -28.31
N ALA A 333 -16.86 4.67 -28.14
CA ALA A 333 -16.25 5.14 -26.91
C ALA A 333 -16.30 6.67 -26.80
N ALA A 334 -16.61 7.17 -25.60
CA ALA A 334 -16.49 8.57 -25.25
C ALA A 334 -15.02 8.91 -24.94
N VAL A 335 -14.49 9.94 -25.58
CA VAL A 335 -13.11 10.41 -25.39
C VAL A 335 -13.12 11.81 -24.77
N ASP A 336 -12.47 11.96 -23.62
CA ASP A 336 -12.20 13.26 -22.99
C ASP A 336 -10.71 13.39 -22.70
N ALA A 337 -9.99 14.13 -23.55
CA ALA A 337 -8.56 14.35 -23.37
C ALA A 337 -8.17 15.78 -23.73
N ARG A 338 -7.29 16.38 -22.92
CA ARG A 338 -6.90 17.79 -23.02
C ARG A 338 -5.49 18.04 -22.49
N PRO A 339 -4.87 19.19 -22.83
CA PRO A 339 -3.63 19.60 -22.18
C PRO A 339 -3.84 19.87 -20.68
N MET A 340 -2.88 19.46 -19.86
CA MET A 340 -2.91 19.51 -18.40
C MET A 340 -1.52 19.78 -17.83
N SER A 341 -1.49 20.40 -16.65
CA SER A 341 -0.33 20.34 -15.76
C SER A 341 -0.22 18.96 -15.12
N TYR A 342 0.96 18.61 -14.62
CA TYR A 342 1.15 17.35 -13.89
C TYR A 342 0.16 17.24 -12.71
N HIS A 343 -0.04 18.33 -11.96
CA HIS A 343 -1.00 18.32 -10.86
C HIS A 343 -2.41 17.96 -11.34
N GLU A 344 -2.93 18.57 -12.42
CA GLU A 344 -4.26 18.22 -12.93
C GLU A 344 -4.33 16.77 -13.40
N ALA A 345 -3.27 16.26 -14.05
CA ALA A 345 -3.20 14.86 -14.44
C ALA A 345 -3.32 13.90 -13.23
N THR A 346 -2.71 14.22 -12.09
CA THR A 346 -2.86 13.41 -10.86
C THR A 346 -4.29 13.40 -10.29
N GLN A 347 -5.18 14.28 -10.75
CA GLN A 347 -6.58 14.33 -10.32
C GLN A 347 -7.52 13.52 -11.25
N LEU A 348 -7.01 12.98 -12.36
CA LEU A 348 -7.83 12.25 -13.33
C LEU A 348 -8.28 10.86 -12.88
N THR A 349 -7.64 10.26 -11.88
CA THR A 349 -7.93 8.89 -11.43
C THR A 349 -8.68 8.80 -10.10
N PRO A 350 -9.97 9.23 -10.00
CA PRO A 350 -10.87 8.70 -8.99
C PRO A 350 -11.57 7.44 -9.54
N LEU A 351 -11.36 6.30 -8.88
CA LEU A 351 -11.87 4.99 -9.32
C LEU A 351 -13.28 4.68 -8.80
N GLY A 352 -14.06 5.70 -8.44
CA GLY A 352 -15.37 5.55 -7.81
C GLY A 352 -15.32 4.95 -6.40
N TRP A 353 -14.15 4.94 -5.77
CA TRP A 353 -13.99 4.43 -4.41
C TRP A 353 -14.43 5.48 -3.41
N SER A 354 -15.11 5.04 -2.36
CA SER A 354 -15.62 5.91 -1.30
C SER A 354 -15.16 5.40 0.06
N ALA A 355 -14.88 6.31 0.99
CA ALA A 355 -14.71 5.87 2.37
C ALA A 355 -16.05 5.28 2.86
N GLY A 356 -16.01 4.15 3.56
CA GLY A 356 -17.21 3.56 4.16
C GLY A 356 -17.81 2.34 3.43
N GLN A 357 -17.10 1.74 2.49
CA GLN A 357 -17.42 0.40 1.98
C GLN A 357 -16.34 -0.62 2.36
N ALA A 358 -16.68 -1.91 2.21
CA ALA A 358 -15.72 -2.99 2.33
C ALA A 358 -15.09 -3.30 0.98
N TYR A 359 -13.75 -3.25 0.94
CA TYR A 359 -12.94 -3.49 -0.25
C TYR A 359 -12.04 -4.69 -0.03
N LYS A 360 -11.84 -5.50 -1.06
CA LYS A 360 -10.70 -6.41 -1.15
C LYS A 360 -10.12 -6.39 -2.55
N TRP A 361 -8.80 -6.56 -2.62
CA TRP A 361 -8.04 -6.67 -3.85
C TRP A 361 -7.55 -8.10 -4.00
N LEU A 362 -7.39 -8.52 -5.24
CA LEU A 362 -6.55 -9.65 -5.61
C LEU A 362 -5.84 -9.27 -6.90
N GLY A 363 -4.64 -9.79 -7.13
CA GLY A 363 -3.87 -9.36 -8.28
C GLY A 363 -2.81 -10.35 -8.72
N GLY A 364 -2.15 -10.02 -9.81
CA GLY A 364 -1.09 -10.81 -10.39
C GLY A 364 -0.32 -10.02 -11.44
N SER A 365 0.61 -10.71 -12.10
CA SER A 365 1.45 -10.08 -13.12
C SER A 365 1.61 -11.00 -14.30
N LEU A 366 1.42 -10.49 -15.51
CA LEU A 366 1.53 -11.28 -16.74
C LEU A 366 2.48 -10.62 -17.73
N TYR A 367 3.28 -11.44 -18.40
CA TYR A 367 3.89 -11.02 -19.66
C TYR A 367 2.82 -11.01 -20.76
N PRO A 368 2.97 -10.12 -21.76
CA PRO A 368 2.18 -10.25 -22.97
C PRO A 368 2.58 -11.52 -23.73
N SER A 369 1.63 -12.15 -24.42
CA SER A 369 1.83 -13.39 -25.17
C SER A 369 0.90 -13.51 -26.38
N HIS A 370 1.06 -14.57 -27.17
CA HIS A 370 0.15 -14.91 -28.26
C HIS A 370 -0.15 -16.42 -28.21
N PRO A 371 -1.43 -16.86 -28.08
CA PRO A 371 -2.64 -16.05 -27.94
C PRO A 371 -2.67 -15.21 -26.66
N SER A 372 -3.48 -14.14 -26.65
CA SER A 372 -3.53 -13.13 -25.57
C SER A 372 -3.79 -13.73 -24.18
N THR A 373 -2.85 -13.52 -23.26
CA THR A 373 -3.02 -13.86 -21.83
C THR A 373 -3.94 -12.87 -21.14
N TYR A 374 -3.99 -11.62 -21.60
CA TYR A 374 -4.78 -10.57 -20.95
C TYR A 374 -6.27 -10.75 -21.24
N LEU A 375 -6.65 -11.09 -22.49
CA LEU A 375 -8.02 -11.44 -22.83
C LEU A 375 -8.45 -12.75 -22.16
N SER A 376 -7.55 -13.72 -22.00
CA SER A 376 -7.86 -14.96 -21.28
C SER A 376 -8.20 -14.68 -19.81
N LEU A 377 -7.39 -13.87 -19.14
CA LEU A 377 -7.67 -13.37 -17.78
C LEU A 377 -9.01 -12.60 -17.74
N TRP A 378 -9.23 -11.68 -18.69
CA TRP A 378 -10.43 -10.88 -18.73
C TRP A 378 -11.69 -11.72 -18.90
N ARG A 379 -11.70 -12.74 -19.76
CA ARG A 379 -12.81 -13.69 -19.91
C ARG A 379 -13.15 -14.41 -18.60
N ASN A 380 -12.13 -14.87 -17.87
CA ASN A 380 -12.32 -15.51 -16.57
C ASN A 380 -12.94 -14.53 -15.55
N ILE A 381 -12.48 -13.28 -15.57
CA ILE A 381 -13.05 -12.22 -14.72
C ILE A 381 -14.48 -11.87 -15.15
N GLN A 382 -14.79 -11.80 -16.44
CA GLN A 382 -16.15 -11.58 -16.93
C GLN A 382 -17.10 -12.66 -16.43
N ALA A 383 -16.67 -13.93 -16.45
CA ALA A 383 -17.44 -15.05 -15.91
C ALA A 383 -17.67 -14.89 -14.39
N PHE A 384 -16.60 -14.59 -13.63
CA PHE A 384 -16.69 -14.31 -12.19
C PHE A 384 -17.68 -13.17 -11.89
N LEU A 385 -17.58 -12.05 -12.61
CA LEU A 385 -18.43 -10.89 -12.41
C LEU A 385 -19.89 -11.20 -12.74
N THR A 386 -20.15 -11.93 -13.83
CA THR A 386 -21.51 -12.39 -14.19
C THR A 386 -22.11 -13.25 -13.08
N GLN A 387 -21.33 -14.18 -12.54
CA GLN A 387 -21.79 -15.08 -11.49
C GLN A 387 -22.02 -14.36 -10.15
N HIS A 388 -21.23 -13.35 -9.82
CA HIS A 388 -21.19 -12.75 -8.48
C HIS A 388 -21.68 -11.30 -8.40
N HIS A 389 -22.18 -10.72 -9.49
CA HIS A 389 -22.68 -9.34 -9.56
C HIS A 389 -23.69 -8.97 -8.45
N ALA A 390 -24.54 -9.90 -8.03
CA ALA A 390 -25.51 -9.66 -6.96
C ALA A 390 -24.82 -9.29 -5.62
N SER A 391 -23.68 -9.91 -5.31
CA SER A 391 -22.91 -9.69 -4.08
C SER A 391 -21.91 -8.53 -4.16
N LEU A 392 -21.74 -7.92 -5.34
CA LEU A 392 -20.75 -6.89 -5.59
C LEU A 392 -21.47 -5.57 -5.92
N ASN A 393 -21.09 -4.50 -5.23
CA ASN A 393 -21.49 -3.17 -5.64
C ASN A 393 -20.71 -2.73 -6.87
N THR A 394 -19.39 -2.90 -6.81
CA THR A 394 -18.46 -2.49 -7.85
C THR A 394 -17.31 -3.49 -7.91
N ALA A 395 -16.85 -3.79 -9.12
CA ALA A 395 -15.68 -4.62 -9.32
C ALA A 395 -15.02 -4.35 -10.68
N PHE A 396 -13.73 -4.07 -10.65
CA PHE A 396 -12.94 -3.71 -11.83
C PHE A 396 -11.65 -4.50 -11.89
N LEU A 397 -11.38 -5.10 -13.06
CA LEU A 397 -10.04 -5.48 -13.47
C LEU A 397 -9.30 -4.20 -13.85
N SER A 398 -8.26 -3.89 -13.11
CA SER A 398 -7.33 -2.80 -13.35
C SER A 398 -6.04 -3.37 -13.90
N ILE A 399 -5.56 -2.85 -15.03
CA ILE A 399 -4.34 -3.29 -15.71
C ILE A 399 -3.38 -2.10 -15.76
N THR A 400 -2.21 -2.25 -15.15
CA THR A 400 -1.13 -1.26 -15.19
C THR A 400 0.12 -1.84 -15.86
N PRO A 401 0.51 -1.33 -17.03
CA PRO A 401 1.79 -1.65 -17.66
C PRO A 401 2.98 -1.31 -16.76
N VAL A 402 3.97 -2.20 -16.73
CA VAL A 402 5.32 -1.98 -16.20
C VAL A 402 6.28 -2.15 -17.36
N ARG A 403 6.89 -1.05 -17.78
CA ARG A 403 7.71 -1.02 -19.00
C ARG A 403 9.20 -1.21 -18.70
N THR A 404 9.95 -1.63 -19.71
CA THR A 404 11.40 -1.87 -19.59
C THR A 404 12.19 -0.70 -19.00
N HIS A 405 11.92 0.53 -19.44
CA HIS A 405 12.56 1.73 -18.96
C HIS A 405 12.27 1.97 -17.49
N GLN A 406 11.02 1.76 -17.04
CA GLN A 406 10.66 1.83 -15.62
C GLN A 406 11.52 0.87 -14.79
N ILE A 407 11.66 -0.38 -15.24
CA ILE A 407 12.44 -1.41 -14.52
C ILE A 407 13.92 -0.99 -14.43
N GLU A 408 14.51 -0.57 -15.56
CA GLU A 408 15.90 -0.12 -15.62
C GLU A 408 16.17 1.09 -14.71
N GLN A 409 15.24 2.06 -14.68
CA GLN A 409 15.36 3.23 -13.81
C GLN A 409 15.30 2.86 -12.34
N GLY A 410 14.46 1.88 -11.97
CA GLY A 410 14.44 1.32 -10.62
C GLY A 410 15.80 0.75 -10.21
N TYR A 411 16.47 -0.01 -11.10
CA TYR A 411 17.83 -0.51 -10.86
C TYR A 411 18.86 0.63 -10.78
N ARG A 412 18.79 1.64 -11.66
CA ARG A 412 19.66 2.83 -11.61
C ARG A 412 19.48 3.64 -10.32
N ALA A 413 18.29 3.59 -9.72
CA ALA A 413 17.98 4.22 -8.43
C ALA A 413 18.34 3.36 -7.20
N GLY A 414 19.21 2.36 -7.36
CA GLY A 414 19.68 1.47 -6.28
C GLY A 414 18.83 0.22 -6.06
N GLY A 415 17.78 0.02 -6.87
CA GLY A 415 16.89 -1.14 -6.79
C GLY A 415 15.91 -1.07 -5.61
N ASN A 416 15.00 -2.04 -5.59
CA ASN A 416 13.94 -2.18 -4.59
C ASN A 416 13.75 -3.66 -4.25
N ALA A 417 12.87 -3.97 -3.31
CA ALA A 417 12.63 -5.34 -2.87
C ALA A 417 11.98 -6.21 -3.98
N LEU A 418 11.11 -5.63 -4.83
CA LEU A 418 10.43 -6.36 -5.91
C LEU A 418 11.45 -6.97 -6.87
N SER A 419 12.46 -6.16 -7.26
CA SER A 419 13.54 -6.55 -8.19
C SER A 419 13.02 -7.32 -9.42
N PRO A 420 12.09 -6.72 -10.20
CA PRO A 420 11.50 -7.38 -11.36
C PRO A 420 12.55 -7.72 -12.42
N PRO A 421 12.38 -8.80 -13.20
CA PRO A 421 13.32 -9.18 -14.24
C PRO A 421 13.57 -8.04 -15.24
N PRO A 422 14.84 -7.69 -15.55
CA PRO A 422 15.16 -6.64 -16.50
C PRO A 422 14.83 -7.04 -17.94
N GLY A 423 14.72 -6.05 -18.82
CA GLY A 423 14.69 -6.25 -20.28
C GLY A 423 13.36 -6.76 -20.86
N ARG A 424 12.31 -6.94 -20.05
CA ARG A 424 10.99 -7.31 -20.57
C ARG A 424 9.85 -6.58 -19.87
N SER A 425 9.01 -5.90 -20.67
CA SER A 425 7.78 -5.28 -20.19
C SER A 425 6.75 -6.33 -19.80
N PHE A 426 5.97 -6.02 -18.78
CA PHE A 426 4.86 -6.83 -18.29
C PHE A 426 3.73 -5.92 -17.81
N MET A 427 2.69 -6.48 -17.21
CA MET A 427 1.70 -5.69 -16.47
C MET A 427 1.45 -6.27 -15.08
N HIS A 428 1.08 -5.39 -14.16
CA HIS A 428 0.35 -5.77 -12.95
C HIS A 428 -1.15 -5.66 -13.24
N TRP A 429 -1.91 -6.67 -12.81
CA TRP A 429 -3.35 -6.63 -12.79
C TRP A 429 -3.87 -6.75 -11.37
N GLN A 430 -5.00 -6.11 -11.13
CA GLN A 430 -5.69 -6.12 -9.85
C GLN A 430 -7.20 -6.17 -10.10
N LEU A 431 -7.88 -7.20 -9.59
CA LEU A 431 -9.32 -7.20 -9.49
C LEU A 431 -9.74 -6.60 -8.15
N SER A 432 -10.46 -5.50 -8.23
CA SER A 432 -11.14 -4.87 -7.10
C SER A 432 -12.49 -5.52 -6.87
N ASN A 433 -12.83 -5.82 -5.62
CA ASN A 433 -14.17 -6.23 -5.23
C ASN A 433 -14.65 -5.32 -4.10
N ILE A 434 -15.80 -4.70 -4.32
CA ILE A 434 -16.37 -3.70 -3.42
C ILE A 434 -17.79 -4.13 -3.11
N LEU A 435 -18.11 -4.24 -1.83
CA LEU A 435 -19.45 -4.62 -1.38
C LEU A 435 -20.37 -3.40 -1.30
N ASP A 436 -21.68 -3.67 -1.19
CA ASP A 436 -22.67 -2.63 -0.94
C ASP A 436 -22.38 -1.92 0.41
N PRO A 437 -22.67 -0.61 0.53
CA PRO A 437 -22.49 0.13 1.77
C PRO A 437 -23.13 -0.57 2.97
N GLY A 438 -22.45 -0.52 4.12
CA GLY A 438 -22.88 -1.19 5.35
C GLY A 438 -22.40 -2.63 5.52
N ALA A 439 -21.88 -3.28 4.47
CA ALA A 439 -21.22 -4.57 4.61
C ALA A 439 -19.89 -4.43 5.38
N ILE A 440 -19.72 -5.24 6.44
CA ILE A 440 -18.51 -5.23 7.29
C ILE A 440 -17.64 -6.48 7.13
N ALA A 441 -18.06 -7.42 6.28
CA ALA A 441 -17.36 -8.66 5.98
C ALA A 441 -17.75 -9.18 4.59
N PHE A 442 -16.85 -9.91 3.95
CA PHE A 442 -17.11 -10.59 2.68
C PHE A 442 -17.91 -11.87 2.91
N PRO A 443 -18.97 -12.14 2.12
CA PRO A 443 -19.67 -13.42 2.15
C PRO A 443 -18.70 -14.58 1.88
N HIS A 444 -18.83 -15.67 2.65
CA HIS A 444 -17.90 -16.80 2.55
C HIS A 444 -17.81 -17.38 1.12
N ALA A 445 -18.94 -17.54 0.44
CA ALA A 445 -18.97 -18.06 -0.94
C ALA A 445 -18.22 -17.15 -1.93
N LEU A 446 -18.35 -15.83 -1.78
CA LEU A 446 -17.62 -14.85 -2.59
C LEU A 446 -16.12 -14.91 -2.29
N GLU A 447 -15.73 -15.03 -1.01
CA GLU A 447 -14.33 -15.19 -0.62
C GLU A 447 -13.71 -16.43 -1.26
N GLN A 448 -14.38 -17.58 -1.20
CA GLN A 448 -13.88 -18.81 -1.83
C GLN A 448 -13.78 -18.69 -3.36
N ALA A 449 -14.72 -17.99 -4.00
CA ALA A 449 -14.66 -17.73 -5.43
C ALA A 449 -13.47 -16.83 -5.81
N ARG A 450 -13.20 -15.78 -5.03
CA ARG A 450 -12.02 -14.91 -5.21
C ARG A 450 -10.72 -15.70 -5.14
N LEU A 451 -10.58 -16.56 -4.13
CA LEU A 451 -9.37 -17.36 -3.93
C LEU A 451 -9.19 -18.43 -5.04
N ARG A 452 -10.28 -18.98 -5.59
CA ARG A 452 -10.22 -19.83 -6.78
C ARG A 452 -9.76 -19.05 -8.01
N LEU A 453 -10.31 -17.85 -8.24
CA LEU A 453 -9.96 -17.01 -9.38
C LEU A 453 -8.45 -16.73 -9.46
N ILE A 454 -7.79 -16.43 -8.34
CA ILE A 454 -6.33 -16.23 -8.29
C ILE A 454 -5.58 -17.51 -8.68
N ARG A 455 -6.00 -18.66 -8.15
CA ARG A 455 -5.38 -19.97 -8.42
C ARG A 455 -5.47 -20.35 -9.89
N ASP A 456 -6.60 -20.06 -10.51
CA ASP A 456 -6.89 -20.38 -11.91
C ASP A 456 -6.22 -19.40 -12.88
N ASN A 457 -5.72 -18.27 -12.38
CA ASN A 457 -5.04 -17.23 -13.16
C ASN A 457 -3.68 -16.88 -12.53
N PRO A 458 -2.72 -17.83 -12.50
CA PRO A 458 -1.42 -17.60 -11.87
C PRO A 458 -0.63 -16.52 -12.62
N SER A 459 0.24 -15.82 -11.88
CA SER A 459 1.17 -14.87 -12.49
C SER A 459 2.17 -15.60 -13.40
N SER A 460 2.70 -14.90 -14.40
CA SER A 460 3.78 -15.44 -15.21
C SER A 460 5.01 -15.71 -14.35
N LYS A 461 5.68 -16.84 -14.60
CA LYS A 461 6.84 -17.28 -13.83
C LYS A 461 7.91 -16.18 -13.75
N GLY A 462 8.37 -15.89 -12.53
CA GLY A 462 9.43 -14.94 -12.25
C GLY A 462 9.00 -13.47 -12.19
N LEU A 463 7.71 -13.15 -12.39
CA LEU A 463 7.22 -11.79 -12.16
C LEU A 463 6.83 -11.59 -10.68
N PRO A 464 7.18 -10.42 -10.09
CA PRO A 464 6.80 -10.12 -8.73
C PRO A 464 5.33 -9.74 -8.66
N LEU A 465 4.64 -10.13 -7.59
CA LEU A 465 3.35 -9.55 -7.20
C LEU A 465 3.55 -8.12 -6.69
N LEU A 466 2.55 -7.24 -6.82
CA LEU A 466 2.60 -5.91 -6.23
C LEU A 466 1.92 -5.90 -4.86
N LEU A 467 2.67 -5.75 -3.77
CA LEU A 467 2.14 -5.83 -2.39
C LEU A 467 0.88 -4.98 -2.16
N ASN A 468 0.82 -3.79 -2.76
CA ASN A 468 -0.30 -2.86 -2.59
C ASN A 468 -1.62 -3.35 -3.24
N GLU A 469 -1.58 -4.36 -4.12
CA GLU A 469 -2.68 -4.74 -5.02
C GLU A 469 -3.04 -6.24 -4.93
N VAL A 470 -2.65 -6.91 -3.85
CA VAL A 470 -2.88 -8.35 -3.63
C VAL A 470 -3.81 -8.65 -2.45
N ASP A 471 -4.28 -9.90 -2.42
CA ASP A 471 -4.98 -10.48 -1.27
C ASP A 471 -3.99 -10.95 -0.19
N ALA A 472 -4.41 -10.95 1.08
CA ALA A 472 -3.59 -11.36 2.22
C ALA A 472 -3.16 -12.84 2.16
N SER A 473 -3.87 -13.66 1.38
CA SER A 473 -3.51 -15.07 1.13
C SER A 473 -2.37 -15.26 0.12
N GLN A 474 -1.98 -14.23 -0.63
CA GLN A 474 -0.93 -14.34 -1.63
C GLN A 474 0.45 -14.17 -0.98
N SER A 475 1.35 -15.14 -1.19
CA SER A 475 2.75 -15.07 -0.75
C SER A 475 3.56 -14.08 -1.59
N VAL A 476 3.34 -12.79 -1.39
CA VAL A 476 3.95 -11.71 -2.19
C VAL A 476 5.47 -11.79 -2.20
N PHE A 477 6.09 -11.91 -1.03
CA PHE A 477 7.54 -11.83 -0.93
C PHE A 477 8.26 -13.03 -1.58
N GLU A 478 7.61 -14.19 -1.69
CA GLU A 478 8.18 -15.34 -2.43
C GLU A 478 8.36 -15.05 -3.93
N THR A 479 7.65 -14.05 -4.46
CA THR A 479 7.77 -13.64 -5.87
C THR A 479 8.84 -12.57 -6.11
N TYR A 480 9.45 -12.04 -5.06
CA TYR A 480 10.40 -10.93 -5.16
C TYR A 480 11.81 -11.43 -5.48
N GLY A 481 12.49 -10.73 -6.40
CA GLY A 481 13.86 -11.06 -6.79
C GLY A 481 14.91 -10.78 -5.69
N TRP A 482 14.54 -10.09 -4.61
CA TRP A 482 15.45 -9.72 -3.50
C TRP A 482 15.02 -10.31 -2.15
N VAL A 483 14.20 -11.36 -2.15
CA VAL A 483 13.59 -11.91 -0.93
C VAL A 483 14.61 -12.44 0.08
N GLU A 484 15.69 -13.09 -0.37
CA GLU A 484 16.67 -13.70 0.53
C GLU A 484 17.51 -12.63 1.25
N GLU A 485 17.92 -11.57 0.56
CA GLU A 485 18.55 -10.41 1.18
C GLU A 485 17.57 -9.67 2.10
N MET A 486 16.32 -9.56 1.70
CA MET A 486 15.26 -8.94 2.51
C MET A 486 15.07 -9.67 3.84
N LYS A 487 15.11 -11.02 3.86
CA LYS A 487 15.09 -11.83 5.09
C LYS A 487 16.29 -11.56 5.99
N LYS A 488 17.51 -11.45 5.43
CA LYS A 488 18.74 -11.11 6.18
C LYS A 488 18.63 -9.73 6.83
N VAL A 489 18.15 -8.74 6.08
CA VAL A 489 17.92 -7.38 6.61
C VAL A 489 16.87 -7.41 7.72
N TYR A 490 15.76 -8.13 7.53
CA TYR A 490 14.72 -8.25 8.56
C TYR A 490 15.28 -8.82 9.86
N ALA A 491 16.06 -9.90 9.78
CA ALA A 491 16.71 -10.50 10.95
C ALA A 491 17.67 -9.55 11.69
N SER A 492 18.22 -8.53 11.01
CA SER A 492 19.09 -7.53 11.63
C SER A 492 18.34 -6.43 12.39
N VAL A 493 17.11 -6.10 11.96
CA VAL A 493 16.32 -4.98 12.54
C VAL A 493 15.23 -5.44 13.51
N ASP A 494 14.79 -6.69 13.37
CA ASP A 494 13.84 -7.36 14.26
C ASP A 494 14.25 -8.83 14.46
N PRO A 495 15.38 -9.09 15.16
CA PRO A 495 15.88 -10.45 15.39
C PRO A 495 14.91 -11.32 16.20
N THR A 496 14.03 -10.68 16.99
CA THR A 496 12.97 -11.35 17.76
C THR A 496 11.77 -11.78 16.92
N ARG A 497 11.69 -11.34 15.66
CA ARG A 497 10.51 -11.48 14.79
C ARG A 497 9.24 -10.93 15.43
N PHE A 498 9.36 -9.93 16.30
CA PHE A 498 8.25 -9.39 17.07
C PHE A 498 7.15 -8.84 16.16
N SER A 499 7.52 -8.12 15.10
CA SER A 499 6.54 -7.57 14.14
C SER A 499 5.79 -8.69 13.42
N VAL A 500 6.46 -9.80 13.08
CA VAL A 500 5.80 -10.96 12.45
C VAL A 500 4.81 -11.64 13.42
N LEU A 501 5.12 -11.68 14.72
CA LEU A 501 4.28 -12.30 15.74
C LEU A 501 3.10 -11.42 16.17
N HIS A 502 3.30 -10.10 16.22
CA HIS A 502 2.36 -9.16 16.84
C HIS A 502 1.64 -8.22 15.86
N GLN A 503 2.05 -8.15 14.60
CA GLN A 503 1.42 -7.32 13.54
C GLN A 503 0.92 -8.19 12.39
N GLN A 504 -0.34 -8.00 11.97
CA GLN A 504 -0.85 -8.62 10.74
C GLN A 504 -0.24 -7.94 9.51
N GLY A 505 0.07 -8.72 8.48
CA GLY A 505 0.76 -8.23 7.29
C GLY A 505 1.29 -9.35 6.41
N PRO A 506 1.95 -9.01 5.28
CA PRO A 506 2.54 -9.98 4.36
C PRO A 506 3.68 -10.77 5.02
N MET A 507 3.69 -12.09 4.82
CA MET A 507 4.62 -13.03 5.46
C MET A 507 5.85 -13.34 4.58
N PHE A 508 6.95 -13.73 5.26
CA PHE A 508 8.22 -14.19 4.71
C PHE A 508 8.42 -15.69 4.89
#